data_AF-A0A7C6DWA8-F1
#
_entry.id   AF-A0A7C6DWA8-F1
#
_cell.length_a   1.000
_cell.length_b   1.000
_cell.length_c   1.000
_cell.angle_alpha   90.00
_cell.angle_beta   90.00
_cell.angle_gamma   90.00
#
_symmetry.space_group_name_H-M   'P 1'
#
loop_
_entity.id
_entity.type
_entity.pdbx_description
1 polymer ?
#
loop_
_entity_poly.entity_id
_entity_poly.type
_entity_poly.pdbx_seq_one_letter_code
_entity_poly.pdbx_strand_id
1 'polypeptide(L)' 'MLYGLLALVSLILTIASFYIYYGNARTLYIVLAIIFLIATVAFGGIFLSGRINKTDDIHITE' A
#
# COMPACT_ATOMS: atom_id res chain seq x y z
N MET A 1 9.00 4.24 8.23
CA MET A 1 9.57 4.24 6.86
C MET A 1 9.37 2.92 6.15
N LEU A 2 9.67 1.78 6.77
CA LEU A 2 9.47 0.44 6.18
C LEU A 2 8.06 0.22 5.60
N TYR A 3 6.99 0.49 6.35
CA TYR A 3 5.61 0.33 5.84
C TYR A 3 5.29 1.20 4.62
N GLY A 4 5.86 2.41 4.55
CA GLY A 4 5.71 3.28 3.37
C GLY A 4 6.42 2.70 2.14
N LEU A 5 7.59 2.09 2.33
CA LEU A 5 8.29 1.38 1.25
C LEU A 5 7.53 0.13 0.81
N LEU A 6 7.02 -0.66 1.75
CA LEU A 6 6.20 -1.84 1.46
C LEU A 6 4.91 -1.48 0.73
N ALA A 7 4.26 -0.37 1.11
CA ALA A 7 3.10 0.18 0.40
C ALA A 7 3.44 0.56 -1.05
N LEU A 8 4.59 1.20 -1.28
CA LEU A 8 5.04 1.57 -2.62
C LEU A 8 5.33 0.33 -3.48
N VAL A 9 6.05 -0.65 -2.94
CA VAL A 9 6.40 -1.88 -3.66
C VAL A 9 5.14 -2.68 -4.01
N SER A 10 4.19 -2.81 -3.06
CA SER A 10 2.91 -3.48 -3.32
C SER A 10 2.08 -2.74 -4.36
N LEU A 11 2.12 -1.41 -4.41
CA LEU A 11 1.47 -0.63 -5.47
C LEU A 11 2.09 -0.93 -6.85
N ILE A 12 3.41 -0.98 -6.94
CA ILE A 12 4.11 -1.33 -8.19
C ILE A 12 3.73 -2.75 -8.65
N LEU A 13 3.70 -3.72 -7.73
CA LEU A 13 3.31 -5.10 -8.03
C LEU A 13 1.84 -5.21 -8.45
N THR A 14 0.96 -4.37 -7.89
CA THR A 14 -0.44 -4.26 -8.32
C THR A 14 -0.53 -3.81 -9.77
N ILE A 15 0.16 -2.72 -10.12
CA ILE A 15 0.18 -2.16 -11.48
C ILE A 15 0.76 -3.18 -12.47
N ALA A 16 1.90 -3.80 -12.12
CA ALA A 16 2.54 -4.81 -12.96
C ALA A 16 1.64 -6.03 -13.21
N SER A 17 1.02 -6.56 -12.16
CA SER A 17 0.11 -7.72 -12.27
C SER A 17 -1.12 -7.38 -13.11
N PHE A 18 -1.70 -6.19 -12.93
CA PHE A 18 -2.85 -5.74 -13.70
C PHE A 18 -2.50 -5.48 -15.17
N TYR A 19 -1.33 -4.90 -15.44
CA TYR A 19 -0.83 -4.70 -16.81
C TYR A 19 -0.62 -6.03 -17.54
N ILE A 20 -0.04 -7.02 -16.84
CA ILE A 20 0.13 -8.37 -17.40
C ILE A 20 -1.23 -9.02 -17.64
N TYR A 21 -2.20 -8.86 -16.73
CA TYR A 21 -3.57 -9.36 -16.91
C TYR A 21 -4.23 -8.78 -18.17
N TYR A 22 -4.03 -7.48 -18.46
CA TYR A 22 -4.58 -6.84 -19.65
C TYR A 22 -4.06 -7.46 -20.95
N GLY A 23 -2.76 -7.79 -21.02
CA GLY A 23 -2.18 -8.46 -22.19
C GLY A 23 -2.38 -9.99 -22.20
N ASN A 24 -2.62 -10.59 -21.04
CA ASN A 24 -2.80 -12.03 -20.84
C ASN A 24 -3.89 -12.27 -19.80
N ALA A 25 -5.12 -12.52 -20.27
CA ALA A 25 -6.31 -12.72 -19.45
C ALA A 25 -6.29 -14.04 -18.65
N ARG A 26 -5.32 -14.19 -17.74
CA ARG A 26 -5.19 -15.31 -16.80
C ARG A 26 -5.69 -14.88 -15.45
N THR A 27 -6.62 -15.65 -14.89
CA THR A 27 -7.23 -15.40 -13.57
C THR A 27 -6.19 -15.23 -12.45
N LEU A 28 -5.03 -15.87 -12.56
CA LEU A 28 -3.94 -15.72 -11.60
C LEU A 28 -3.48 -14.25 -11.45
N TYR A 29 -3.35 -13.49 -12.54
CA TYR A 29 -2.82 -12.13 -12.48
C TYR A 29 -3.80 -11.12 -11.89
N ILE A 30 -5.11 -11.30 -12.13
CA ILE A 30 -6.12 -10.46 -11.48
C ILE A 30 -6.23 -10.76 -9.98
N VAL A 31 -6.08 -12.03 -9.57
CA VAL A 31 -6.03 -12.41 -8.15
C VAL A 31 -4.81 -11.79 -7.48
N LEU A 32 -3.62 -11.86 -8.09
CA LEU A 32 -2.41 -11.21 -7.58
C LEU A 32 -2.58 -9.69 -7.48
N ALA A 33 -3.15 -9.04 -8.50
CA ALA A 33 -3.41 -7.60 -8.47
C ALA A 33 -4.30 -7.21 -7.28
N ILE A 34 -5.37 -7.96 -7.00
CA ILE A 34 -6.26 -7.70 -5.85
C ILE A 34 -5.51 -7.87 -4.52
N ILE A 35 -4.72 -8.94 -4.37
CA ILE A 35 -3.94 -9.19 -3.15
C ILE A 35 -2.95 -8.04 -2.89
N PHE A 36 -2.20 -7.63 -3.91
CA PHE A 36 -1.25 -6.52 -3.77
C PHE A 36 -1.95 -5.18 -3.54
N LEU A 37 -3.14 -4.97 -4.09
CA LEU A 37 -3.93 -3.77 -3.83
C LEU A 37 -4.35 -3.70 -2.35
N ILE A 38 -4.84 -4.81 -1.80
CA ILE A 38 -5.18 -4.90 -0.37
C ILE A 38 -3.94 -4.63 0.51
N ALA A 39 -2.80 -5.24 0.15
CA ALA A 39 -1.54 -5.00 0.85
C ALA A 39 -1.11 -3.53 0.81
N THR A 40 -1.31 -2.86 -0.34
CA THR A 40 -1.02 -1.43 -0.50
C THR A 40 -1.85 -0.59 0.46
N VAL A 41 -3.15 -0.85 0.56
CA VAL A 41 -4.06 -0.13 1.47
C VAL A 41 -3.69 -0.40 2.92
N ALA A 42 -3.40 -1.67 3.29
CA ALA A 42 -3.03 -2.03 4.64
C ALA A 42 -1.72 -1.36 5.09
N PHE A 43 -0.64 -1.49 4.30
CA PHE A 43 0.66 -0.89 4.64
C PHE A 43 0.63 0.63 4.54
N GLY A 44 -0.09 1.20 3.57
CA GLY A 44 -0.29 2.63 3.42
C GLY A 44 -1.05 3.23 4.61
N GLY A 45 -2.14 2.57 5.03
CA GLY A 45 -2.91 2.96 6.21
C GLY A 45 -2.08 2.93 7.49
N ILE A 46 -1.30 1.87 7.72
CA ILE A 46 -0.38 1.79 8.88
C ILE A 46 0.68 2.89 8.82
N PHE A 47 1.26 3.14 7.64
CA PHE A 47 2.27 4.19 7.45
C PHE A 47 1.72 5.60 7.74
N LEU A 48 0.51 5.89 7.28
CA LEU A 48 -0.15 7.19 7.48
C LEU A 48 -0.64 7.36 8.92
N SER A 49 -1.18 6.32 9.54
CA SER A 49 -1.62 6.34 10.95
C SER A 49 -0.50 6.78 11.90
N GLY A 50 0.70 6.21 11.75
CA GLY A 50 1.87 6.61 12.56
C GLY A 50 2.44 8.01 12.27
N ARG A 51 1.95 8.69 11.21
CA ARG A 51 2.33 10.09 10.89
C ARG A 51 1.28 11.07 11.40
N ILE A 52 -0.01 10.74 11.29
CA ILE A 52 -1.11 11.56 11.81
C ILE A 52 -1.07 11.63 13.34
N ASN A 53 -0.71 10.53 14.02
CA ASN A 53 -0.63 10.49 15.48
C ASN A 53 0.49 11.36 16.09
N LYS A 54 1.41 11.91 15.29
CA LYS A 54 2.51 12.76 15.78
C LYS A 54 2.20 14.25 15.73
N THR A 55 1.15 14.64 15.01
CA THR A 55 0.71 16.04 14.93
C THR A 55 -0.15 16.47 16.11
N ASP A 56 -0.75 15.53 16.85
CA ASP A 56 -1.65 15.82 17.97
C ASP A 56 -0.94 15.83 19.34
N ASP A 57 0.33 15.45 19.40
CA ASP A 57 1.12 15.30 20.64
C ASP A 57 2.13 16.45 20.84
N ILE A 58 1.81 17.64 20.31
CA ILE A 58 2.46 18.89 20.75
C ILE A 58 1.89 19.19 22.14
N HIS A 59 2.51 18.58 23.13
CA HIS A 59 2.34 18.97 24.52
C HIS A 59 2.76 20.43 24.61
N ILE A 60 1.77 21.32 24.65
CA ILE A 60 1.89 22.67 25.18
C ILE A 60 2.50 22.49 26.56
N THR A 61 3.78 22.86 26.67
CA THR A 61 4.43 23.14 27.95
C THR A 61 3.57 24.14 28.72
N GLU A 62 2.99 23.66 29.81
CA GLU A 62 2.95 24.41 31.07
C GLU A 62 3.70 23.61 32.13
#